data_AF-A0A2R6H6J2-F1
#
_entry.id   AF-A0A2R6H6J2-F1
#
_cell.length_a   1.000
_cell.length_b   1.000
_cell.length_c   1.000
_cell.angle_alpha   90.00
_cell.angle_beta   90.00
_cell.angle_gamma   90.00
#
_symmetry.space_group_name_H-M   'P 1'
#
loop_
_entity.id
_entity.type
_entity.pdbx_description
1 polymer ?
#
loop_
_entity_poly.entity_id
_entity_poly.type
_entity_poly.pdbx_seq_one_letter_code
_entity_poly.pdbx_strand_id
1 'polypeptide(L)'
;MREGKVRILRSPTALGKSHTVAATDWRENPEITGGEPVVMLSETTDARDDAAETTRAHGGECSVLLGRDEACPVAAGDHDDALTMNGTPASEWINEQCDRKGMTFSGAHARLAAHNDQQTDLPCSEGCTGNTQWSGVPRDDGEPTADVVHATGPFGFVPGLITDTNVFVDELTTFSLIGPGATDGGKHSDGLSHEDVRRAVTAFLKEADAPLDTFDALVTVAAHEGVPEPDGLGTALAHRPDPDWFYENRDAHALAPALTRGIWRAAGDEPDANGRRMARWVEHYPPRLDADERGPETKQWVNIVLNPDNTVTTLRSIPNLDSARSVIGLDAHPSWPLWAANIGPGLSVNSVFALAKEIVGQESWRCESVAGKGDAAASPGRNVP
;
A
#
# COMPACT_ATOMS: atom_id res chain seq x y z
N MET A 1 10.16 -17.44 11.48
CA MET A 1 9.16 -16.36 11.60
C MET A 1 8.11 -16.78 12.63
N ARG A 2 7.43 -15.84 13.30
CA ARG A 2 6.38 -16.18 14.29
C ARG A 2 5.08 -15.52 13.90
N GLU A 3 4.00 -16.30 14.01
CA GLU A 3 2.63 -15.86 13.75
C GLU A 3 2.25 -14.61 14.56
N GLY A 4 1.51 -13.69 13.94
CA GLY A 4 0.98 -12.48 14.55
C GLY A 4 2.04 -11.45 14.96
N LYS A 5 3.25 -11.52 14.40
CA LYS A 5 4.35 -10.58 14.72
C LYS A 5 4.82 -9.80 13.51
N VAL A 6 4.94 -8.48 13.70
CA VAL A 6 5.69 -7.61 12.79
C VAL A 6 7.09 -7.37 13.33
N ARG A 7 8.06 -7.51 12.43
CA ARG A 7 9.47 -7.31 12.73
C ARG A 7 10.11 -6.43 11.68
N ILE A 8 10.96 -5.52 12.12
CA ILE A 8 11.75 -4.70 11.20
C ILE A 8 13.22 -5.06 11.36
N LEU A 9 13.82 -5.48 10.25
CA LEU A 9 15.21 -5.83 10.13
C LEU A 9 15.97 -4.63 9.59
N ARG A 10 16.67 -3.95 10.51
CA ARG A 10 17.61 -2.90 10.13
C ARG A 10 18.97 -3.52 9.86
N SER A 11 19.43 -3.38 8.62
CA SER A 11 20.79 -3.72 8.22
C SER A 11 21.18 -2.84 7.02
N PRO A 12 22.43 -2.35 6.93
CA PRO A 12 22.93 -1.60 5.77
C PRO A 12 22.50 -2.19 4.41
N THR A 13 22.25 -1.33 3.42
CA THR A 13 21.81 -1.72 2.06
C THR A 13 22.78 -2.71 1.41
N ALA A 14 24.09 -2.58 1.66
CA ALA A 14 25.14 -3.45 1.13
C ALA A 14 25.20 -4.88 1.73
N LEU A 15 24.35 -5.21 2.71
CA LEU A 15 24.37 -6.51 3.40
C LEU A 15 23.38 -7.54 2.82
N GLY A 16 22.84 -7.30 1.61
CA GLY A 16 22.10 -8.31 0.86
C GLY A 16 20.83 -8.80 1.56
N LYS A 17 20.05 -7.91 2.20
CA LYS A 17 18.79 -8.28 2.89
C LYS A 17 17.80 -8.91 1.91
N SER A 18 17.47 -8.17 0.86
CA SER A 18 16.60 -8.57 -0.24
C SER A 18 17.15 -9.82 -0.93
N HIS A 19 18.46 -9.84 -1.19
CA HIS A 19 19.17 -11.02 -1.72
C HIS A 19 19.01 -12.25 -0.81
N THR A 20 19.10 -12.11 0.50
CA THR A 20 18.96 -13.25 1.43
C THR A 20 17.56 -13.84 1.33
N VAL A 21 16.53 -12.99 1.28
CA VAL A 21 15.14 -13.46 1.13
C VAL A 21 14.95 -14.16 -0.21
N ALA A 22 15.44 -13.56 -1.29
CA ALA A 22 15.32 -14.10 -2.64
C ALA A 22 16.12 -15.40 -2.85
N ALA A 23 17.33 -15.51 -2.28
CA ALA A 23 18.21 -16.66 -2.48
C ALA A 23 17.94 -17.84 -1.54
N THR A 24 17.00 -17.69 -0.59
CA THR A 24 16.66 -18.76 0.35
C THR A 24 15.61 -19.69 -0.24
N ASP A 25 15.86 -20.99 -0.20
CA ASP A 25 14.89 -22.04 -0.50
C ASP A 25 13.94 -22.19 0.71
N TRP A 26 12.84 -21.45 0.68
CA TRP A 26 11.93 -21.38 1.83
C TRP A 26 11.09 -22.64 2.01
N ARG A 27 10.85 -23.40 0.94
CA ARG A 27 10.06 -24.64 0.99
C ARG A 27 10.80 -25.74 1.73
N GLU A 28 12.14 -25.78 1.63
CA GLU A 28 12.97 -26.70 2.40
C GLU A 28 13.23 -26.27 3.86
N ASN A 29 12.70 -25.11 4.28
CA ASN A 29 12.83 -24.58 5.65
C ASN A 29 11.46 -24.32 6.33
N PRO A 30 10.55 -25.30 6.39
CA PRO A 30 9.20 -25.14 6.92
C PRO A 30 9.18 -24.79 8.42
N GLU A 31 10.21 -25.12 9.18
CA GLU A 31 10.37 -24.70 10.57
C GLU A 31 10.55 -23.18 10.74
N ILE A 32 11.02 -22.49 9.69
CA ILE A 32 11.15 -21.04 9.68
C ILE A 32 9.85 -20.39 9.21
N THR A 33 9.27 -20.85 8.11
CA THR A 33 8.06 -20.26 7.50
C THR A 33 6.77 -20.74 8.15
N GLY A 34 6.81 -21.81 8.94
CA GLY A 34 5.63 -22.53 9.41
C GLY A 34 4.98 -23.41 8.35
N GLY A 35 5.68 -23.71 7.24
CA GLY A 35 5.11 -24.37 6.06
C GLY A 35 4.32 -23.41 5.16
N GLU A 36 4.24 -22.13 5.51
CA GLU A 36 3.44 -21.15 4.78
C GLU A 36 4.24 -20.39 3.71
N PRO A 37 3.58 -19.89 2.65
CA PRO A 37 4.24 -19.18 1.56
C PRO A 37 5.00 -17.93 2.00
N VAL A 38 5.98 -17.56 1.18
CA VAL A 38 6.73 -16.31 1.30
C VAL A 38 6.37 -15.38 0.15
N VAL A 39 5.95 -14.16 0.50
CA VAL A 39 5.63 -13.10 -0.47
C VAL A 39 6.58 -11.95 -0.23
N MET A 40 7.28 -11.51 -1.27
CA MET A 40 8.18 -10.37 -1.23
C MET A 40 7.59 -9.21 -2.02
N LEU A 41 7.31 -8.11 -1.32
CA LEU A 41 6.79 -6.86 -1.88
C LEU A 41 7.95 -5.87 -2.06
N SER A 42 8.32 -5.60 -3.31
CA SER A 42 9.35 -4.63 -3.66
C SER A 42 8.76 -3.25 -3.95
N GLU A 43 9.54 -2.20 -3.74
CA GLU A 43 9.12 -0.82 -4.06
C GLU A 43 8.94 -0.59 -5.57
N THR A 44 9.81 -1.18 -6.39
CA THR A 44 9.82 -0.99 -7.86
C THR A 44 9.74 -2.32 -8.61
N THR A 45 9.36 -2.26 -9.89
CA THR A 45 9.38 -3.40 -10.82
C THR A 45 10.80 -3.94 -11.00
N ASP A 46 11.79 -3.07 -11.17
CA ASP A 46 13.20 -3.46 -11.30
C ASP A 46 13.68 -4.25 -10.07
N ALA A 47 13.36 -3.77 -8.86
CA ALA A 47 13.73 -4.45 -7.63
C ALA A 47 12.99 -5.80 -7.45
N ARG A 48 11.74 -5.90 -7.92
CA ARG A 48 11.00 -7.17 -7.98
C ARG A 48 11.68 -8.16 -8.93
N ASP A 49 12.06 -7.70 -10.11
CA ASP A 49 12.61 -8.56 -11.15
C ASP A 49 14.04 -9.03 -10.81
N ASP A 50 14.88 -8.15 -10.25
CA ASP A 50 16.20 -8.49 -9.71
C ASP A 50 16.11 -9.56 -8.59
N ALA A 51 15.11 -9.45 -7.71
CA ALA A 51 14.87 -10.44 -6.65
C ALA A 51 14.38 -11.78 -7.22
N ALA A 52 13.52 -11.76 -8.23
CA ALA A 52 13.09 -12.97 -8.93
C ALA A 52 14.24 -13.66 -9.67
N GLU A 53 15.10 -12.90 -10.36
CA GLU A 53 16.33 -13.42 -10.97
C GLU A 53 17.26 -14.04 -9.94
N THR A 54 17.43 -13.39 -8.80
CA THR A 54 18.22 -13.92 -7.67
C THR A 54 17.69 -15.27 -7.20
N THR A 55 16.36 -15.43 -7.10
CA THR A 55 15.73 -16.69 -6.69
C THR A 55 16.06 -17.81 -7.68
N ARG A 56 15.87 -17.54 -8.98
CA ARG A 56 16.17 -18.51 -10.05
C ARG A 56 17.65 -18.86 -10.11
N ALA A 57 18.55 -17.89 -9.93
CA ALA A 57 19.99 -18.10 -9.94
C ALA A 57 20.47 -19.02 -8.81
N HIS A 58 19.71 -19.10 -7.71
CA HIS A 58 19.98 -19.98 -6.58
C HIS A 58 19.18 -21.29 -6.63
N GLY A 59 18.47 -21.54 -7.74
CA GLY A 59 17.75 -22.80 -7.98
C GLY A 59 16.34 -22.88 -7.39
N GLY A 60 15.82 -21.80 -6.80
CA GLY A 60 14.46 -21.74 -6.27
C GLY A 60 13.40 -21.53 -7.33
N GLU A 61 12.18 -22.00 -7.07
CA GLU A 61 10.99 -21.72 -7.86
C GLU A 61 10.39 -20.38 -7.45
N CYS A 62 10.07 -19.52 -8.40
CA CYS A 62 9.47 -18.23 -8.10
C CYS A 62 8.29 -17.90 -9.01
N SER A 63 7.28 -17.25 -8.45
CA SER A 63 6.21 -16.58 -9.20
C SER A 63 6.47 -15.08 -9.21
N VAL A 64 6.24 -14.42 -10.34
CA VAL A 64 6.37 -12.96 -10.47
C VAL A 64 5.01 -12.39 -10.83
N LEU A 65 4.51 -11.48 -10.00
CA LEU A 65 3.25 -10.79 -10.23
C LEU A 65 3.52 -9.43 -10.88
N LEU A 66 2.86 -9.23 -12.01
CA LEU A 66 3.01 -8.12 -12.93
C LEU A 66 1.91 -7.08 -12.72
N GLY A 67 2.28 -5.81 -12.85
CA GLY A 67 1.35 -4.69 -12.91
C GLY A 67 0.35 -4.83 -14.05
N ARG A 68 -0.71 -4.02 -14.03
CA ARG A 68 -1.81 -4.13 -15.00
C ARG A 68 -1.36 -3.92 -16.44
N ASP A 69 -0.48 -2.95 -16.66
CA ASP A 69 0.11 -2.56 -17.94
C ASP A 69 1.18 -3.55 -18.40
N GLU A 70 1.89 -4.16 -17.45
CA GLU A 70 2.82 -5.27 -17.73
C GLU A 70 2.07 -6.56 -18.15
N ALA A 71 0.86 -6.78 -17.63
CA ALA A 71 0.13 -8.05 -17.76
C ALA A 71 -1.04 -8.05 -18.75
N CYS A 72 -1.61 -6.88 -19.08
CA CYS A 72 -2.81 -6.77 -19.92
C CYS A 72 -2.53 -5.88 -21.15
N PRO A 73 -2.64 -6.42 -22.39
CA PRO A 73 -2.35 -5.63 -23.59
C PRO A 73 -3.32 -4.45 -23.78
N VAL A 74 -4.57 -4.58 -23.32
CA VAL A 74 -5.55 -3.47 -23.35
C VAL A 74 -5.13 -2.35 -22.38
N ALA A 75 -4.65 -2.70 -21.19
CA ALA A 75 -4.16 -1.71 -20.23
C ALA A 75 -2.81 -1.10 -20.67
N ALA A 76 -2.01 -1.85 -21.42
CA ALA A 76 -0.75 -1.40 -22.01
C ALA A 76 -0.94 -0.42 -23.18
N GLY A 77 -2.16 -0.32 -23.73
CA GLY A 77 -2.49 0.55 -24.86
C GLY A 77 -2.28 -0.09 -26.24
N ASP A 78 -2.05 -1.41 -26.32
CA ASP A 78 -1.84 -2.13 -27.59
C ASP A 78 -3.06 -2.09 -28.54
N HIS A 79 -4.21 -1.64 -28.04
CA HIS A 79 -5.51 -1.64 -28.74
C HIS A 79 -6.23 -0.29 -28.72
N ASP A 80 -5.54 0.80 -28.34
CA ASP A 80 -6.15 2.13 -28.18
C ASP A 80 -6.65 2.75 -29.50
N ASP A 81 -6.17 2.26 -30.64
CA ASP A 81 -6.64 2.67 -31.97
C ASP A 81 -7.99 2.03 -32.36
N ALA A 82 -8.34 0.91 -31.73
CA ALA A 82 -9.53 0.12 -32.05
C ALA A 82 -10.56 0.06 -30.91
N LEU A 83 -10.15 0.32 -29.66
CA LEU A 83 -10.97 0.15 -28.47
C LEU A 83 -11.04 1.44 -27.66
N THR A 84 -12.27 1.91 -27.41
CA THR A 84 -12.54 3.15 -26.68
C THR A 84 -13.71 3.00 -25.71
N MET A 85 -13.78 3.91 -24.74
CA MET A 85 -14.90 4.08 -23.83
C MET A 85 -15.31 5.55 -23.80
N ASN A 86 -16.53 5.86 -24.24
CA ASN A 86 -17.02 7.22 -24.40
C ASN A 86 -16.08 8.12 -25.23
N GLY A 87 -15.43 7.55 -26.25
CA GLY A 87 -14.46 8.23 -27.10
C GLY A 87 -13.05 8.41 -26.51
N THR A 88 -12.80 7.94 -25.29
CA THR A 88 -11.46 7.90 -24.67
C THR A 88 -10.78 6.56 -25.00
N PRO A 89 -9.49 6.54 -25.37
CA PRO A 89 -8.73 5.29 -25.53
C PRO A 89 -8.85 4.36 -24.32
N ALA A 90 -8.92 3.06 -24.55
CA ALA A 90 -9.16 2.07 -23.50
C ALA A 90 -8.14 2.13 -22.36
N SER A 91 -6.85 2.22 -22.68
CA SER A 91 -5.79 2.28 -21.66
C SER A 91 -5.88 3.56 -20.82
N GLU A 92 -6.12 4.71 -21.48
CA GLU A 92 -6.28 6.01 -20.83
C GLU A 92 -7.49 6.00 -19.90
N TRP A 93 -8.61 5.43 -20.35
CA TRP A 93 -9.81 5.30 -19.54
C TRP A 93 -9.58 4.40 -18.32
N ILE A 94 -8.88 3.26 -18.48
CA ILE A 94 -8.50 2.37 -17.37
C ILE A 94 -7.62 3.11 -16.36
N ASN A 95 -6.61 3.85 -16.84
CA ASN A 95 -5.72 4.63 -15.98
C ASN A 95 -6.51 5.72 -15.21
N GLU A 96 -7.46 6.40 -15.86
CA GLU A 96 -8.34 7.35 -15.17
C GLU A 96 -9.17 6.66 -14.07
N GLN A 97 -9.76 5.49 -14.34
CA GLN A 97 -10.53 4.78 -13.32
C GLN A 97 -9.65 4.30 -12.16
N CYS A 98 -8.48 3.73 -12.45
CA CYS A 98 -7.62 3.12 -11.44
C CYS A 98 -6.85 4.16 -10.63
N ASP A 99 -6.12 5.06 -11.29
CA ASP A 99 -5.16 5.94 -10.62
C ASP A 99 -5.84 7.19 -10.05
N ARG A 100 -6.80 7.76 -10.78
CA ARG A 100 -7.49 8.99 -10.35
C ARG A 100 -8.68 8.70 -9.47
N LYS A 101 -9.48 7.68 -9.79
CA LYS A 101 -10.68 7.34 -9.02
C LYS A 101 -10.45 6.25 -7.98
N GLY A 102 -9.29 5.58 -7.98
CA GLY A 102 -8.96 4.54 -7.03
C GLY A 102 -9.76 3.24 -7.20
N MET A 103 -10.31 2.99 -8.40
CA MET A 103 -11.03 1.77 -8.71
C MET A 103 -10.06 0.59 -8.87
N THR A 104 -10.54 -0.64 -8.66
CA THR A 104 -9.72 -1.82 -8.95
C THR A 104 -9.57 -2.01 -10.45
N PHE A 105 -8.42 -2.55 -10.87
CA PHE A 105 -8.21 -2.92 -12.26
C PHE A 105 -9.24 -3.94 -12.73
N SER A 106 -9.56 -4.96 -11.91
CA SER A 106 -10.58 -5.97 -12.23
C SER A 106 -11.94 -5.34 -12.55
N GLY A 107 -12.39 -4.39 -11.73
CA GLY A 107 -13.64 -3.68 -11.92
C GLY A 107 -13.62 -2.82 -13.18
N ALA A 108 -12.58 -1.99 -13.36
CA ALA A 108 -12.44 -1.16 -14.57
C ALA A 108 -12.42 -2.02 -15.84
N HIS A 109 -11.63 -3.10 -15.84
CA HIS A 109 -11.53 -4.03 -16.96
C HIS A 109 -12.87 -4.71 -17.27
N ALA A 110 -13.61 -5.17 -16.26
CA ALA A 110 -14.94 -5.76 -16.44
C ALA A 110 -15.95 -4.74 -17.00
N ARG A 111 -15.92 -3.50 -16.52
CA ARG A 111 -16.77 -2.43 -17.03
C ARG A 111 -16.47 -2.11 -18.49
N LEU A 112 -15.19 -2.01 -18.84
CA LEU A 112 -14.72 -1.82 -20.22
C LEU A 112 -15.18 -2.96 -21.14
N ALA A 113 -15.05 -4.21 -20.69
CA ALA A 113 -15.50 -5.37 -21.45
C ALA A 113 -17.01 -5.29 -21.76
N ALA A 114 -17.82 -4.85 -20.80
CA ALA A 114 -19.26 -4.79 -20.96
C ALA A 114 -19.78 -3.54 -21.70
N HIS A 115 -19.04 -2.43 -21.70
CA HIS A 115 -19.55 -1.12 -22.14
C HIS A 115 -18.66 -0.35 -23.13
N ASN A 116 -17.63 -0.97 -23.69
CA ASN A 116 -16.82 -0.31 -24.73
C ASN A 116 -17.68 0.15 -25.91
N ASP A 117 -17.26 1.22 -26.57
CA ASP A 117 -18.02 1.89 -27.63
C ASP A 117 -18.27 0.97 -28.84
N GLN A 118 -17.39 -0.02 -29.04
CA GLN A 118 -17.44 -0.97 -30.14
C GLN A 118 -18.36 -2.17 -29.86
N GLN A 119 -18.86 -2.32 -28.63
CA GLN A 119 -19.68 -3.45 -28.18
C GLN A 119 -19.06 -4.81 -28.54
N THR A 120 -17.74 -4.92 -28.40
CA THR A 120 -16.97 -6.13 -28.73
C THR A 120 -16.33 -6.72 -27.48
N ASP A 121 -16.00 -8.00 -27.54
CA ASP A 121 -15.15 -8.64 -26.53
C ASP A 121 -13.75 -8.02 -26.54
N LEU A 122 -13.15 -7.94 -25.35
CA LEU A 122 -11.76 -7.49 -25.22
C LEU A 122 -10.83 -8.52 -25.86
N PRO A 123 -9.71 -8.10 -26.50
CA PRO A 123 -8.71 -9.00 -27.03
C PRO A 123 -8.13 -9.99 -26.00
N CYS A 124 -8.15 -9.62 -24.72
CA CYS A 124 -7.71 -10.43 -23.58
C CYS A 124 -8.86 -11.15 -22.85
N SER A 125 -10.06 -11.24 -23.44
CA SER A 125 -11.25 -11.82 -22.79
C SER A 125 -11.11 -13.31 -22.46
N GLU A 126 -10.33 -14.08 -23.22
CA GLU A 126 -10.04 -15.50 -22.99
C GLU A 126 -8.99 -15.75 -21.87
N GLY A 127 -9.05 -14.98 -20.78
CA GLY A 127 -8.16 -15.16 -19.62
C GLY A 127 -7.05 -14.12 -19.53
N CYS A 128 -7.44 -12.86 -19.35
CA CYS A 128 -6.51 -11.74 -19.13
C CYS A 128 -5.57 -12.01 -17.94
N THR A 129 -4.28 -12.15 -18.21
CA THR A 129 -3.22 -12.35 -17.20
C THR A 129 -3.30 -11.31 -16.09
N GLY A 130 -3.60 -10.05 -16.42
CA GLY A 130 -3.78 -8.98 -15.43
C GLY A 130 -4.86 -9.25 -14.38
N ASN A 131 -5.82 -10.15 -14.63
CA ASN A 131 -6.86 -10.56 -13.69
C ASN A 131 -6.68 -11.99 -13.14
N THR A 132 -5.92 -12.85 -13.84
CA THR A 132 -5.86 -14.29 -13.55
C THR A 132 -4.52 -14.76 -12.98
N GLN A 133 -3.45 -13.95 -13.07
CA GLN A 133 -2.08 -14.33 -12.68
C GLN A 133 -1.92 -14.76 -11.21
N TRP A 134 -2.82 -14.34 -10.32
CA TRP A 134 -2.81 -14.72 -8.90
C TRP A 134 -3.77 -15.87 -8.58
N SER A 135 -4.47 -16.44 -9.59
CA SER A 135 -5.28 -17.63 -9.37
C SER A 135 -4.38 -18.83 -9.07
N GLY A 136 -4.52 -19.41 -7.88
CA GLY A 136 -3.64 -20.50 -7.42
C GLY A 136 -2.28 -20.01 -6.90
N VAL A 137 -2.12 -18.70 -6.65
CA VAL A 137 -0.92 -18.12 -6.02
C VAL A 137 -1.37 -17.37 -4.77
N PRO A 138 -0.72 -17.55 -3.61
CA PRO A 138 0.55 -18.22 -3.40
C PRO A 138 0.40 -19.71 -3.06
N ARG A 139 -0.82 -20.25 -3.16
CA ARG A 139 -1.14 -21.64 -2.85
C ARG A 139 -2.01 -22.28 -3.92
N ASP A 140 -1.72 -23.55 -4.19
CA ASP A 140 -2.54 -24.45 -5.00
C ASP A 140 -2.84 -25.70 -4.16
N ASP A 141 -4.13 -26.06 -4.04
CA ASP A 141 -4.60 -27.11 -3.11
C ASP A 141 -4.08 -27.00 -1.66
N GLY A 142 -3.83 -25.77 -1.20
CA GLY A 142 -3.34 -25.46 0.15
C GLY A 142 -1.82 -25.49 0.31
N GLU A 143 -1.08 -25.94 -0.70
CA GLU A 143 0.37 -26.03 -0.69
C GLU A 143 1.02 -24.79 -1.33
N PRO A 144 2.15 -24.28 -0.82
CA PRO A 144 2.89 -23.19 -1.47
C PRO A 144 3.31 -23.53 -2.90
N THR A 145 3.06 -22.63 -3.86
CA THR A 145 3.36 -22.85 -5.28
C THR A 145 4.77 -22.43 -5.70
N ALA A 146 5.48 -21.70 -4.85
CA ALA A 146 6.81 -21.14 -5.11
C ALA A 146 7.58 -20.97 -3.80
N ASP A 147 8.91 -20.89 -3.89
CA ASP A 147 9.76 -20.48 -2.77
C ASP A 147 9.49 -19.04 -2.37
N VAL A 148 9.39 -18.17 -3.37
CA VAL A 148 9.06 -16.75 -3.19
C VAL A 148 8.12 -16.29 -4.30
N VAL A 149 7.03 -15.65 -3.89
CA VAL A 149 6.19 -14.85 -4.79
C VAL A 149 6.69 -13.42 -4.76
N HIS A 150 7.22 -12.94 -5.88
CA HIS A 150 7.72 -11.57 -6.04
C HIS A 150 6.64 -10.67 -6.63
N ALA A 151 6.37 -9.56 -5.96
CA ALA A 151 5.39 -8.59 -6.40
C ALA A 151 5.82 -7.17 -5.99
N THR A 152 5.16 -6.14 -6.53
CA THR A 152 5.35 -4.76 -6.06
C THR A 152 4.41 -4.43 -4.89
N GLY A 153 4.71 -3.37 -4.15
CA GLY A 153 3.93 -2.90 -3.00
C GLY A 153 2.38 -2.89 -3.16
N PRO A 154 1.80 -2.47 -4.30
CA PRO A 154 0.35 -2.50 -4.52
C PRO A 154 -0.31 -3.89 -4.39
N PHE A 155 0.43 -4.99 -4.57
CA PHE A 155 -0.10 -6.33 -4.32
C PHE A 155 -0.37 -6.62 -2.85
N GLY A 156 0.09 -5.75 -1.93
CA GLY A 156 -0.34 -5.74 -0.53
C GLY A 156 -1.85 -5.60 -0.35
N PHE A 157 -2.56 -5.03 -1.33
CA PHE A 157 -4.03 -4.90 -1.30
C PHE A 157 -4.79 -6.16 -1.74
N VAL A 158 -4.11 -7.23 -2.17
CA VAL A 158 -4.74 -8.47 -2.63
C VAL A 158 -4.80 -9.46 -1.47
N PRO A 159 -5.97 -9.69 -0.84
CA PRO A 159 -6.03 -10.47 0.40
C PRO A 159 -5.64 -11.93 0.23
N GLY A 160 -5.90 -12.51 -0.95
CA GLY A 160 -5.49 -13.89 -1.27
C GLY A 160 -3.98 -14.10 -1.25
N LEU A 161 -3.18 -13.04 -1.49
CA LEU A 161 -1.72 -13.09 -1.40
C LEU A 161 -1.22 -12.90 0.03
N ILE A 162 -1.96 -12.18 0.86
CA ILE A 162 -1.53 -11.77 2.20
C ILE A 162 -1.97 -12.76 3.28
N THR A 163 -3.14 -13.38 3.10
CA THR A 163 -3.75 -14.20 4.15
C THR A 163 -2.88 -15.43 4.46
N ASP A 164 -2.53 -15.56 5.73
CA ASP A 164 -1.68 -16.60 6.30
C ASP A 164 -0.29 -16.71 5.65
N THR A 165 0.23 -15.66 5.00
CA THR A 165 1.57 -15.70 4.38
C THR A 165 2.64 -14.98 5.22
N ASN A 166 3.91 -15.31 4.94
CA ASN A 166 5.05 -14.57 5.46
C ASN A 166 5.40 -13.45 4.47
N VAL A 167 5.00 -12.22 4.80
CA VAL A 167 5.16 -11.06 3.92
C VAL A 167 6.45 -10.32 4.26
N PHE A 168 7.35 -10.24 3.28
CA PHE A 168 8.49 -9.34 3.31
C PHE A 168 8.16 -8.07 2.55
N VAL A 169 8.51 -6.93 3.12
CA VAL A 169 8.37 -5.61 2.49
C VAL A 169 9.78 -5.06 2.33
N ASP A 170 10.27 -5.02 1.09
CA ASP A 170 11.59 -4.54 0.74
C ASP A 170 11.57 -3.04 0.50
N GLU A 171 12.23 -2.32 1.42
CA GLU A 171 12.08 -0.88 1.64
C GLU A 171 10.62 -0.47 1.93
N LEU A 172 10.42 0.71 2.53
CA LEU A 172 9.09 1.09 2.97
C LEU A 172 8.23 1.62 1.82
N THR A 173 7.32 0.78 1.30
CA THR A 173 6.27 1.25 0.38
C THR A 173 5.47 2.37 1.04
N THR A 174 5.45 3.55 0.41
CA THR A 174 4.92 4.75 1.09
C THR A 174 3.40 4.75 1.21
N PHE A 175 2.68 4.02 0.35
CA PHE A 175 1.21 3.97 0.29
C PHE A 175 0.53 5.36 0.33
N SER A 176 1.26 6.41 -0.06
CA SER A 176 0.82 7.80 0.06
C SER A 176 0.20 8.24 -1.24
N LEU A 177 -1.02 8.76 -1.17
CA LEU A 177 -1.71 9.39 -2.29
C LEU A 177 -1.50 10.91 -2.28
N ILE A 178 -1.26 11.47 -1.09
CA ILE A 178 -0.69 12.81 -0.89
C ILE A 178 0.49 12.66 0.07
N GLY A 179 1.69 13.02 -0.40
CA GLY A 179 2.93 12.83 0.34
C GLY A 179 3.14 13.82 1.50
N PRO A 180 3.82 13.40 2.59
CA PRO A 180 4.13 14.29 3.71
C PRO A 180 5.03 15.44 3.27
N GLY A 181 4.65 16.67 3.62
CA GLY A 181 5.38 17.88 3.23
C GLY A 181 4.86 18.56 1.96
N ALA A 182 3.81 18.01 1.32
CA ALA A 182 3.05 18.69 0.28
C ALA A 182 2.23 19.84 0.87
N THR A 183 2.90 20.93 1.24
CA THR A 183 2.30 22.11 1.88
C THR A 183 1.26 22.81 1.01
N ASP A 184 1.26 22.55 -0.30
CA ASP A 184 0.26 23.02 -1.26
C ASP A 184 -0.82 21.98 -1.60
N GLY A 185 -0.88 20.87 -0.85
CA GLY A 185 -1.91 19.85 -1.01
C GLY A 185 -1.62 18.79 -2.08
N GLY A 186 -0.41 18.73 -2.63
CA GLY A 186 -0.01 17.71 -3.60
C GLY A 186 -0.09 18.21 -5.03
N LYS A 187 1.04 18.12 -5.75
CA LYS A 187 1.18 18.43 -7.19
C LYS A 187 2.15 17.46 -7.88
N HIS A 188 1.96 16.17 -7.67
CA HIS A 188 2.73 15.16 -8.39
C HIS A 188 1.86 14.50 -9.46
N SER A 189 2.48 14.15 -10.59
CA SER A 189 1.82 13.59 -11.78
C SER A 189 1.07 12.29 -11.53
N ASP A 190 1.32 11.64 -10.39
CA ASP A 190 0.93 10.25 -10.13
C ASP A 190 0.12 10.09 -8.83
N GLY A 191 -0.42 11.19 -8.26
CA GLY A 191 -1.15 11.19 -6.98
C GLY A 191 -2.32 12.17 -6.92
N LEU A 192 -3.05 12.16 -5.81
CA LEU A 192 -4.16 13.09 -5.60
C LEU A 192 -3.65 14.48 -5.20
N SER A 193 -4.42 15.50 -5.53
CA SER A 193 -4.30 16.83 -4.93
C SER A 193 -5.37 17.06 -3.88
N HIS A 194 -5.18 18.08 -3.03
CA HIS A 194 -6.19 18.54 -2.09
C HIS A 194 -7.50 18.91 -2.82
N GLU A 195 -7.40 19.49 -4.02
CA GLU A 195 -8.59 19.83 -4.80
C GLU A 195 -9.32 18.59 -5.31
N ASP A 196 -8.60 17.51 -5.65
CA ASP A 196 -9.24 16.23 -5.97
C ASP A 196 -9.97 15.66 -4.75
N VAL A 197 -9.37 15.77 -3.56
CA VAL A 197 -10.04 15.37 -2.30
C VAL A 197 -11.28 16.22 -2.03
N ARG A 198 -11.20 17.55 -2.21
CA ARG A 198 -12.35 18.47 -2.04
C ARG A 198 -13.51 18.08 -2.96
N ARG A 199 -13.22 17.82 -4.25
CA ARG A 199 -14.24 17.39 -5.22
C ARG A 199 -14.82 16.04 -4.87
N ALA A 200 -13.99 15.05 -4.53
CA ALA A 200 -14.45 13.71 -4.14
C ALA A 200 -15.35 13.70 -2.91
N VAL A 201 -14.98 14.44 -1.86
CA VAL A 201 -15.77 14.58 -0.64
C VAL A 201 -17.09 15.29 -0.92
N THR A 202 -17.05 16.39 -1.69
CA THR A 202 -18.25 17.12 -2.10
C THR A 202 -19.21 16.26 -2.92
N ALA A 203 -18.69 15.49 -3.88
CA ALA A 203 -19.48 14.56 -4.68
C ALA A 203 -20.13 13.48 -3.81
N PHE A 204 -19.38 12.89 -2.88
CA PHE A 204 -19.91 11.87 -1.96
C PHE A 204 -20.99 12.44 -1.04
N LEU A 205 -20.80 13.63 -0.48
CA LEU A 205 -21.78 14.26 0.39
C LEU A 205 -23.11 14.51 -0.33
N LYS A 206 -23.05 14.93 -1.60
CA LYS A 206 -24.24 15.10 -2.45
C LYS A 206 -24.91 13.77 -2.77
N GLU A 207 -24.13 12.75 -3.10
CA GLU A 207 -24.64 11.39 -3.33
C GLU A 207 -25.35 10.83 -2.10
N ALA A 208 -24.79 11.09 -0.92
CA ALA A 208 -25.35 10.64 0.35
C ALA A 208 -26.53 11.49 0.86
N ASP A 209 -26.99 12.49 0.10
CA ASP A 209 -27.98 13.50 0.51
C ASP A 209 -27.67 14.10 1.89
N ALA A 210 -26.39 14.44 2.10
CA ALA A 210 -25.90 14.89 3.38
C ALA A 210 -26.41 16.31 3.71
N PRO A 211 -26.66 16.63 5.00
CA PRO A 211 -27.03 17.99 5.42
C PRO A 211 -25.91 19.01 5.18
N LEU A 212 -24.67 18.55 5.02
CA LEU A 212 -23.51 19.34 4.61
C LEU A 212 -23.05 18.80 3.27
N ASP A 213 -23.23 19.55 2.18
CA ASP A 213 -23.05 19.06 0.81
C ASP A 213 -21.72 19.50 0.16
N THR A 214 -20.83 20.11 0.93
CA THR A 214 -19.51 20.57 0.49
C THR A 214 -18.43 20.23 1.50
N PHE A 215 -17.18 20.05 1.01
CA PHE A 215 -16.00 19.91 1.86
C PHE A 215 -15.86 21.05 2.88
N ASP A 216 -16.03 22.31 2.45
CA ASP A 216 -15.83 23.47 3.33
C ASP A 216 -16.86 23.53 4.45
N ALA A 217 -18.13 23.22 4.15
CA ALA A 217 -19.17 23.14 5.17
C ALA A 217 -18.88 22.03 6.18
N LEU A 218 -18.46 20.85 5.70
CA LEU A 218 -18.07 19.72 6.56
C LEU A 218 -16.98 20.11 7.56
N VAL A 219 -15.88 20.67 7.05
CA VAL A 219 -14.74 21.04 7.90
C VAL A 219 -15.07 22.19 8.84
N THR A 220 -15.80 23.20 8.35
CA THR A 220 -16.21 24.34 9.17
C THR A 220 -17.05 23.87 10.35
N VAL A 221 -18.05 23.03 10.13
CA VAL A 221 -18.90 22.52 11.22
C VAL A 221 -18.10 21.62 12.15
N ALA A 222 -17.27 20.71 11.62
CA ALA A 222 -16.46 19.80 12.42
C ALA A 222 -15.50 20.53 13.38
N ALA A 223 -14.88 21.62 12.93
CA ALA A 223 -13.86 22.34 13.70
C ALA A 223 -14.42 23.25 14.82
N HIS A 224 -15.73 23.50 14.86
CA HIS A 224 -16.32 24.39 15.86
C HIS A 224 -16.85 23.61 17.06
N GLU A 225 -16.13 23.73 18.19
CA GLU A 225 -16.61 23.21 19.47
C GLU A 225 -17.99 23.80 19.84
N GLY A 226 -18.89 22.94 20.31
CA GLY A 226 -20.21 23.34 20.79
C GLY A 226 -21.27 23.52 19.69
N VAL A 227 -20.93 23.33 18.42
CA VAL A 227 -21.91 23.20 17.34
C VAL A 227 -22.43 21.76 17.34
N PRO A 228 -23.74 21.53 17.52
CA PRO A 228 -24.31 20.18 17.43
C PRO A 228 -24.07 19.57 16.05
N GLU A 229 -23.83 18.25 16.01
CA GLU A 229 -23.80 17.51 14.75
C GLU A 229 -25.15 17.72 14.01
N PRO A 230 -25.15 18.12 12.73
CA PRO A 230 -26.37 18.25 11.96
C PRO A 230 -27.14 16.92 11.90
N ASP A 231 -28.45 16.98 12.11
CA ASP A 231 -29.33 15.82 12.02
C ASP A 231 -29.15 15.09 10.69
N GLY A 232 -28.92 13.78 10.74
CA GLY A 232 -28.72 12.93 9.56
C GLY A 232 -27.27 12.81 9.07
N LEU A 233 -26.32 13.62 9.56
CA LEU A 233 -24.93 13.56 9.11
C LEU A 233 -24.31 12.17 9.34
N GLY A 234 -24.45 11.59 10.53
CA GLY A 234 -23.98 10.24 10.80
C GLY A 234 -24.53 9.17 9.84
N THR A 235 -25.78 9.32 9.37
CA THR A 235 -26.38 8.41 8.37
C THR A 235 -25.74 8.62 7.00
N ALA A 236 -25.56 9.88 6.58
CA ALA A 236 -24.88 10.20 5.32
C ALA A 236 -23.41 9.74 5.31
N LEU A 237 -22.68 9.86 6.42
CA LEU A 237 -21.30 9.37 6.54
C LEU A 237 -21.17 7.83 6.48
N ALA A 238 -22.25 7.12 6.77
CA ALA A 238 -22.36 5.66 6.66
C ALA A 238 -22.90 5.21 5.29
N HIS A 239 -23.33 6.15 4.44
CA HIS A 239 -23.86 5.85 3.11
C HIS A 239 -22.85 5.08 2.26
N ARG A 240 -23.37 4.15 1.46
CA ARG A 240 -22.62 3.35 0.50
C ARG A 240 -23.17 3.67 -0.89
N PRO A 241 -22.41 4.43 -1.70
CA PRO A 241 -22.83 4.72 -3.06
C PRO A 241 -23.01 3.44 -3.87
N ASP A 242 -23.90 3.52 -4.86
CA ASP A 242 -24.03 2.47 -5.84
C ASP A 242 -22.71 2.27 -6.61
N PRO A 243 -22.30 1.03 -6.92
CA PRO A 243 -21.25 0.71 -7.87
C PRO A 243 -21.12 1.64 -9.10
N ASP A 244 -22.24 1.90 -9.78
CA ASP A 244 -22.25 2.65 -11.04
C ASP A 244 -21.93 4.13 -10.82
N TRP A 245 -22.23 4.67 -9.63
CA TRP A 245 -21.91 6.05 -9.27
C TRP A 245 -20.42 6.36 -9.43
N PHE A 246 -19.54 5.41 -9.06
CA PHE A 246 -18.10 5.60 -9.17
C PHE A 246 -17.63 5.72 -10.62
N TYR A 247 -18.31 5.05 -11.56
CA TYR A 247 -17.99 5.12 -12.98
C TYR A 247 -18.55 6.37 -13.64
N GLU A 248 -19.80 6.69 -13.34
CA GLU A 248 -20.56 7.73 -14.04
C GLU A 248 -20.23 9.14 -13.54
N ASN A 249 -19.99 9.29 -12.23
CA ASN A 249 -19.67 10.59 -11.67
C ASN A 249 -18.18 10.90 -11.87
N ARG A 250 -17.90 12.01 -12.56
CA ARG A 250 -16.53 12.46 -12.88
C ARG A 250 -15.69 12.73 -11.63
N ASP A 251 -16.32 13.23 -10.57
CA ASP A 251 -15.65 13.60 -9.32
C ASP A 251 -15.75 12.50 -8.25
N ALA A 252 -16.35 11.34 -8.55
CA ALA A 252 -16.34 10.21 -7.63
C ALA A 252 -14.93 9.64 -7.45
N HIS A 253 -14.67 9.15 -6.24
CA HIS A 253 -13.46 8.43 -5.90
C HIS A 253 -13.81 7.30 -4.92
N ALA A 254 -13.23 6.11 -5.11
CA ALA A 254 -13.39 4.95 -4.23
C ALA A 254 -13.16 5.27 -2.74
N LEU A 255 -12.19 6.13 -2.40
CA LEU A 255 -11.89 6.52 -1.03
C LEU A 255 -12.84 7.58 -0.47
N ALA A 256 -13.69 8.23 -1.28
CA ALA A 256 -14.50 9.36 -0.86
C ALA A 256 -15.29 9.12 0.44
N PRO A 257 -15.94 7.97 0.67
CA PRO A 257 -16.60 7.71 1.96
C PRO A 257 -15.64 7.75 3.16
N ALA A 258 -14.43 7.18 3.01
CA ALA A 258 -13.43 7.18 4.08
C ALA A 258 -12.73 8.55 4.22
N LEU A 259 -12.51 9.27 3.13
CA LEU A 259 -12.03 10.65 3.14
C LEU A 259 -12.97 11.54 3.94
N THR A 260 -14.27 11.50 3.64
CA THR A 260 -15.29 12.31 4.33
C THR A 260 -15.32 12.01 5.83
N ARG A 261 -15.33 10.73 6.23
CA ARG A 261 -15.27 10.34 7.65
C ARG A 261 -13.96 10.77 8.32
N GLY A 262 -12.84 10.60 7.63
CA GLY A 262 -11.53 10.95 8.16
C GLY A 262 -11.35 12.46 8.30
N ILE A 263 -11.86 13.25 7.35
CA ILE A 263 -11.85 14.70 7.41
C ILE A 263 -12.74 15.20 8.54
N TRP A 264 -13.95 14.66 8.70
CA TRP A 264 -14.82 14.98 9.83
C TRP A 264 -14.13 14.74 11.18
N ARG A 265 -13.54 13.54 11.34
CA ARG A 265 -12.80 13.18 12.57
C ARG A 265 -11.57 14.06 12.79
N ALA A 266 -10.77 14.29 11.74
CA ALA A 266 -9.57 15.10 11.86
C ALA A 266 -9.92 16.55 12.20
N ALA A 267 -10.86 17.16 11.49
CA ALA A 267 -11.22 18.56 11.69
C ALA A 267 -11.78 18.84 13.09
N GLY A 268 -12.50 17.89 13.69
CA GLY A 268 -13.00 17.98 15.06
C GLY A 268 -12.03 17.56 16.16
N ASP A 269 -10.81 17.13 15.82
CA ASP A 269 -9.78 16.76 16.80
C ASP A 269 -8.94 17.97 17.24
N GLU A 270 -8.30 17.86 18.41
CA GLU A 270 -7.40 18.89 18.90
C GLU A 270 -6.15 18.98 18.01
N PRO A 271 -5.70 20.19 17.65
CA PRO A 271 -4.48 20.35 16.85
C PRO A 271 -3.23 19.98 17.65
N ASP A 272 -2.23 19.42 16.94
CA ASP A 272 -0.91 19.16 17.50
C ASP A 272 -0.10 20.47 17.74
N ALA A 273 1.12 20.33 18.26
CA ALA A 273 2.00 21.48 18.52
C ALA A 273 2.34 22.32 17.28
N ASN A 274 2.10 21.82 16.07
CA ASN A 274 2.28 22.53 14.81
C ASN A 274 0.95 22.98 14.19
N GLY A 275 -0.16 22.91 14.94
CA GLY A 275 -1.49 23.28 14.46
C GLY A 275 -2.14 22.26 13.52
N ARG A 276 -1.56 21.06 13.38
CA ARG A 276 -2.06 20.03 12.46
C ARG A 276 -3.07 19.14 13.16
N ARG A 277 -4.10 18.71 12.44
CA ARG A 277 -5.07 17.75 12.93
C ARG A 277 -4.98 16.46 12.13
N MET A 278 -5.32 15.32 12.72
CA MET A 278 -5.17 14.04 12.05
C MET A 278 -6.26 13.06 12.39
N ALA A 279 -6.63 12.24 11.41
CA ALA A 279 -7.40 11.03 11.63
C ALA A 279 -6.55 9.84 11.20
N ARG A 280 -6.40 8.86 12.08
CA ARG A 280 -5.67 7.63 11.81
C ARG A 280 -6.62 6.45 11.82
N TRP A 281 -6.30 5.44 11.02
CA TRP A 281 -6.98 4.16 10.98
C TRP A 281 -8.47 4.31 10.70
N VAL A 282 -8.80 5.20 9.76
CA VAL A 282 -10.17 5.33 9.27
C VAL A 282 -10.44 4.11 8.40
N GLU A 283 -11.33 3.27 8.90
CA GLU A 283 -11.71 2.04 8.23
C GLU A 283 -12.40 2.32 6.89
N HIS A 284 -11.95 1.60 5.87
CA HIS A 284 -12.48 1.69 4.52
C HIS A 284 -12.65 0.29 3.93
N TYR A 285 -13.77 0.10 3.25
CA TYR A 285 -14.02 -1.07 2.41
C TYR A 285 -14.23 -0.56 1.00
N PRO A 286 -13.24 -0.72 0.10
CA PRO A 286 -13.37 -0.30 -1.28
C PRO A 286 -14.62 -0.87 -1.94
N PRO A 287 -15.23 -0.16 -2.89
CA PRO A 287 -16.27 -0.75 -3.72
C PRO A 287 -15.66 -1.93 -4.48
N ARG A 288 -16.12 -3.15 -4.16
CA ARG A 288 -15.87 -4.34 -4.99
C ARG A 288 -17.03 -4.52 -5.94
N LEU A 289 -16.69 -4.77 -7.19
CA LEU A 289 -17.61 -4.85 -8.33
C LEU A 289 -17.65 -6.26 -8.93
N ASP A 290 -16.74 -7.11 -8.45
CA ASP A 290 -16.43 -8.45 -8.92
C ASP A 290 -16.74 -9.54 -7.87
N ALA A 291 -17.16 -9.17 -6.65
CA ALA A 291 -17.47 -10.13 -5.58
C ALA A 291 -18.59 -9.64 -4.66
N ASP A 292 -19.54 -10.54 -4.38
CA ASP A 292 -20.68 -10.31 -3.47
C ASP A 292 -20.28 -10.20 -1.99
N GLU A 293 -19.10 -10.70 -1.61
CA GLU A 293 -18.67 -10.75 -0.21
C GLU A 293 -17.56 -9.74 0.10
N ARG A 294 -17.92 -8.74 0.92
CA ARG A 294 -16.97 -7.86 1.60
C ARG A 294 -16.56 -8.52 2.91
N GLY A 295 -15.48 -9.28 2.89
CA GLY A 295 -14.88 -9.79 4.12
C GLY A 295 -13.87 -8.81 4.75
N PRO A 296 -13.56 -8.98 6.04
CA PRO A 296 -12.61 -8.14 6.79
C PRO A 296 -11.20 -8.11 6.16
N GLU A 297 -10.86 -9.08 5.33
CA GLU A 297 -9.61 -9.18 4.60
C GLU A 297 -9.44 -8.09 3.52
N THR A 298 -10.53 -7.50 3.01
CA THR A 298 -10.47 -6.36 2.06
C THR A 298 -10.56 -4.99 2.67
N LYS A 299 -10.57 -4.94 3.98
CA LYS A 299 -10.43 -3.69 4.71
C LYS A 299 -9.15 -2.98 4.27
N GLN A 300 -9.22 -1.67 4.18
CA GLN A 300 -8.09 -0.77 4.05
C GLN A 300 -8.14 0.25 5.19
N TRP A 301 -6.99 0.81 5.50
CA TRP A 301 -6.89 1.87 6.49
C TRP A 301 -6.52 3.19 5.83
N VAL A 302 -7.27 4.24 6.13
CA VAL A 302 -7.01 5.58 5.63
C VAL A 302 -6.47 6.47 6.75
N ASN A 303 -5.34 7.12 6.48
CA ASN A 303 -4.72 8.11 7.37
C ASN A 303 -4.74 9.47 6.69
N ILE A 304 -5.19 10.51 7.40
CA ILE A 304 -5.36 11.87 6.90
C ILE A 304 -4.70 12.86 7.85
N VAL A 305 -3.98 13.84 7.29
CA VAL A 305 -3.45 14.99 8.03
C VAL A 305 -3.93 16.29 7.39
N LEU A 306 -4.58 17.12 8.20
CA LEU A 306 -4.96 18.49 7.88
C LEU A 306 -3.93 19.45 8.50
N ASN A 307 -3.49 20.43 7.73
CA ASN A 307 -2.73 21.56 8.27
C ASN A 307 -3.70 22.60 8.92
N PRO A 308 -3.20 23.72 9.46
CA PRO A 308 -4.04 24.74 10.09
C PRO A 308 -5.08 25.39 9.17
N ASP A 309 -4.84 25.43 7.85
CA ASP A 309 -5.75 26.01 6.86
C ASP A 309 -6.76 25.00 6.28
N ASN A 310 -6.80 23.78 6.85
CA ASN A 310 -7.65 22.67 6.41
C ASN A 310 -7.29 22.03 5.06
N THR A 311 -6.10 22.32 4.53
CA THR A 311 -5.54 21.58 3.42
C THR A 311 -5.12 20.18 3.86
N VAL A 312 -5.51 19.19 3.05
CA VAL A 312 -5.04 17.80 3.19
C VAL A 312 -3.59 17.74 2.73
N THR A 313 -2.67 17.57 3.68
CA THR A 313 -1.22 17.56 3.42
C THR A 313 -0.62 16.15 3.48
N THR A 314 -1.38 15.17 3.95
CA THR A 314 -1.02 13.76 3.86
C THR A 314 -2.28 12.93 3.75
N LEU A 315 -2.27 12.01 2.80
CA LEU A 315 -3.29 11.01 2.61
C LEU A 315 -2.61 9.69 2.31
N ARG A 316 -2.94 8.65 3.07
CA ARG A 316 -2.46 7.28 2.85
C ARG A 316 -3.66 6.34 2.77
N SER A 317 -3.62 5.40 1.83
CA SER A 317 -4.48 4.22 1.83
C SER A 317 -3.59 3.01 2.05
N ILE A 318 -3.83 2.25 3.11
CA ILE A 318 -2.90 1.23 3.60
C ILE A 318 -3.60 -0.12 3.53
N PRO A 319 -2.94 -1.17 3.00
CA PRO A 319 -3.52 -2.50 2.99
C PRO A 319 -3.73 -3.04 4.40
N ASN A 320 -4.74 -3.89 4.58
CA ASN A 320 -4.89 -4.63 5.82
C ASN A 320 -3.95 -5.83 5.84
N LEU A 321 -2.88 -5.73 6.62
CA LEU A 321 -1.92 -6.83 6.83
C LEU A 321 -2.23 -7.65 8.09
N ASP A 322 -3.36 -7.42 8.77
CA ASP A 322 -3.73 -8.13 10.00
C ASP A 322 -3.91 -9.65 9.77
N SER A 323 -4.24 -10.07 8.53
CA SER A 323 -4.38 -11.48 8.15
C SER A 323 -3.06 -12.15 7.73
N ALA A 324 -1.96 -11.40 7.65
CA ALA A 324 -0.65 -11.99 7.37
C ALA A 324 -0.20 -12.85 8.55
N ARG A 325 0.40 -14.00 8.27
CA ARG A 325 1.04 -14.80 9.32
C ARG A 325 2.16 -14.00 9.96
N SER A 326 2.99 -13.35 9.17
CA SER A 326 4.00 -12.42 9.68
C SER A 326 4.35 -11.35 8.66
N VAL A 327 4.78 -10.19 9.14
CA VAL A 327 5.27 -9.09 8.29
C VAL A 327 6.69 -8.73 8.69
N ILE A 328 7.60 -8.73 7.72
CA ILE A 328 9.01 -8.44 7.89
C ILE A 328 9.39 -7.24 7.01
N GLY A 329 9.66 -6.09 7.64
CA GLY A 329 10.18 -4.92 6.94
C GLY A 329 11.70 -5.00 6.78
N LEU A 330 12.20 -4.81 5.57
CA LEU A 330 13.63 -4.69 5.25
C LEU A 330 13.93 -3.23 4.96
N ASP A 331 14.58 -2.54 5.88
CA ASP A 331 14.83 -1.10 5.73
C ASP A 331 16.21 -0.74 6.30
N ALA A 332 17.02 -0.06 5.51
CA ALA A 332 18.35 0.38 5.95
C ALA A 332 18.28 1.47 7.04
N HIS A 333 17.27 2.33 6.96
CA HIS A 333 17.07 3.54 7.77
C HIS A 333 15.62 3.67 8.27
N PRO A 334 15.12 2.70 9.07
CA PRO A 334 13.71 2.65 9.42
C PRO A 334 13.27 3.85 10.24
N SER A 335 12.21 4.50 9.75
CA SER A 335 11.42 5.46 10.51
C SER A 335 10.27 4.74 11.20
N TRP A 336 10.38 4.52 12.51
CA TRP A 336 9.34 3.80 13.26
C TRP A 336 7.95 4.42 13.13
N PRO A 337 7.77 5.75 13.19
CA PRO A 337 6.45 6.35 12.99
C PRO A 337 5.88 6.09 11.58
N LEU A 338 6.75 6.02 10.57
CA LEU A 338 6.33 5.79 9.19
C LEU A 338 5.94 4.33 8.96
N TRP A 339 6.73 3.39 9.49
CA TRP A 339 6.38 1.97 9.49
C TRP A 339 5.08 1.70 10.25
N ALA A 340 4.94 2.26 11.46
CA ALA A 340 3.71 2.15 12.23
C ALA A 340 2.50 2.73 11.46
N ALA A 341 2.70 3.78 10.66
CA ALA A 341 1.66 4.36 9.82
C ALA A 341 1.31 3.51 8.59
N ASN A 342 2.13 2.55 8.17
CA ASN A 342 1.97 1.77 6.93
C ASN A 342 1.61 0.30 7.14
N ILE A 343 1.47 -0.16 8.39
CA ILE A 343 1.15 -1.58 8.70
C ILE A 343 -0.22 -1.77 9.36
N GLY A 344 -0.99 -0.71 9.59
CA GLY A 344 -2.28 -0.82 10.27
C GLY A 344 -2.19 -0.83 11.81
N PRO A 345 -3.33 -0.73 12.52
CA PRO A 345 -3.40 -0.65 13.98
C PRO A 345 -3.24 -2.00 14.69
N GLY A 346 -3.43 -3.14 14.00
CA GLY A 346 -3.39 -4.48 14.60
C GLY A 346 -1.97 -5.02 14.83
N LEU A 347 -0.96 -4.35 14.29
CA LEU A 347 0.38 -4.88 14.18
C LEU A 347 1.38 -4.13 15.09
N SER A 348 1.98 -4.87 16.03
CA SER A 348 3.01 -4.33 16.93
C SER A 348 4.40 -4.42 16.30
N VAL A 349 5.09 -3.26 16.21
CA VAL A 349 6.42 -3.18 15.62
C VAL A 349 7.49 -3.58 16.64
N ASN A 350 8.24 -4.65 16.35
CA ASN A 350 9.38 -5.06 17.17
C ASN A 350 10.71 -4.92 16.41
N SER A 351 11.70 -4.28 17.04
CA SER A 351 13.07 -4.22 16.48
C SER A 351 13.83 -5.52 16.78
N VAL A 352 14.56 -6.05 15.79
CA VAL A 352 15.31 -7.31 15.93
C VAL A 352 16.80 -7.07 16.24
N PHE A 353 17.22 -5.84 16.54
CA PHE A 353 18.61 -5.56 16.94
C PHE A 353 19.09 -6.41 18.13
N ALA A 354 18.17 -6.77 19.02
CA ALA A 354 18.49 -7.62 20.17
C ALA A 354 18.70 -9.10 19.78
N LEU A 355 18.02 -9.59 18.73
CA LEU A 355 18.01 -11.01 18.37
C LEU A 355 19.11 -11.39 17.38
N ALA A 356 19.63 -10.45 16.58
CA ALA A 356 20.81 -10.72 15.76
C ALA A 356 22.03 -11.08 16.63
N LYS A 357 22.11 -10.56 17.86
CA LYS A 357 23.15 -10.97 18.83
C LYS A 357 22.93 -12.37 19.41
N GLU A 358 21.70 -12.87 19.43
CA GLU A 358 21.32 -14.17 19.98
C GLU A 358 21.33 -15.29 18.92
N ILE A 359 20.91 -15.01 17.68
CA ILE A 359 20.88 -15.98 16.58
C ILE A 359 22.26 -16.11 15.92
N VAL A 360 23.01 -15.02 15.79
CA VAL A 360 24.32 -15.00 15.10
C VAL A 360 25.47 -15.35 16.07
N GLY A 361 25.13 -15.77 17.30
CA GLY A 361 26.07 -16.20 18.34
C GLY A 361 26.69 -17.59 18.10
N GLN A 362 26.37 -18.29 17.02
CA GLN A 362 27.06 -19.53 16.67
C GLN A 362 27.49 -19.54 15.20
N GLU A 363 28.80 -19.31 15.03
CA GLU A 363 29.65 -19.84 13.96
C GLU A 363 29.44 -19.33 12.52
N SER A 364 29.86 -18.09 12.26
CA SER A 364 30.71 -17.71 11.08
C SER A 364 30.80 -16.18 10.85
N TRP A 365 31.06 -15.40 11.90
CA TRP A 365 31.55 -14.02 11.74
C TRP A 365 33.01 -13.94 12.18
N ARG A 366 33.95 -14.31 11.30
CA ARG A 366 35.35 -13.89 11.46
C ARG A 366 35.50 -12.48 10.88
N CYS A 367 35.28 -11.49 11.72
CA CYS A 367 35.81 -10.16 11.48
C CYS A 367 37.31 -10.23 11.81
N GLU A 368 38.17 -10.29 10.79
CA GLU A 368 39.59 -10.00 10.97
C GLU A 368 39.71 -8.56 11.46
N SER A 369 40.05 -8.42 12.74
CA SER A 369 40.47 -7.16 13.31
C SER A 369 41.76 -6.71 12.61
N VAL A 370 41.67 -5.68 11.78
CA VAL A 370 42.86 -4.91 11.39
C VAL A 370 43.27 -4.05 12.59
N ALA A 371 43.99 -4.68 13.52
CA ALA A 371 44.79 -3.99 14.52
C ALA A 371 46.20 -3.81 13.94
N GLY A 372 46.45 -2.66 13.30
CA GLY A 372 47.81 -2.20 13.04
C GLY A 372 48.43 -1.66 14.33
N LYS A 373 49.25 -2.48 15.01
CA LYS A 373 50.21 -1.99 16.00
C LYS A 373 51.42 -1.39 15.28
N GLY A 374 51.77 -0.17 15.66
CA GLY A 374 53.11 0.40 15.53
C GLY A 374 53.41 1.19 16.79
N ASP A 375 54.21 0.58 17.67
CA ASP A 375 54.70 1.13 18.94
C ASP A 375 55.52 2.41 18.77
N ALA A 376 55.48 3.32 19.77
CA ALA A 376 56.62 3.60 20.65
C ALA A 376 56.56 4.96 21.39
N ALA A 377 56.79 4.88 22.71
CA ALA A 377 57.58 5.79 23.56
C ALA A 377 57.05 7.18 24.00
N ALA A 378 56.63 7.20 25.27
CA ALA A 378 56.93 8.17 26.35
C ALA A 378 57.68 9.49 26.04
N SER A 379 57.06 10.63 26.40
CA SER A 379 57.45 11.47 27.56
C SER A 379 56.69 12.81 27.61
N PRO A 380 56.59 13.47 28.78
CA PRO A 380 55.64 14.56 29.02
C PRO A 380 56.27 15.97 28.92
N GLY A 381 55.42 16.95 28.55
CA GLY A 381 55.55 18.34 28.98
C GLY A 381 56.09 19.34 27.95
N ARG A 382 55.29 20.37 27.63
CA ARG A 382 55.48 21.78 28.04
C ARG A 382 54.58 22.73 27.23
N ASN A 383 53.80 23.50 27.99
CA ASN A 383 53.44 24.92 27.89
C ASN A 383 53.47 25.67 26.54
N VAL A 384 52.31 26.28 26.23
CA VAL A 384 52.00 27.74 26.02
C VAL A 384 52.76 28.45 24.87
N PRO A 385 52.14 29.39 24.12
CA PRO A 385 50.95 30.20 24.43
C PRO A 385 49.69 29.90 23.64
#